data_AF-A0A2D6J203-F1
#
_entry.id   AF-A0A2D6J203-F1
#
_cell.length_a   1.000
_cell.length_b   1.000
_cell.length_c   1.000
_cell.angle_alpha   90.00
_cell.angle_beta   90.00
_cell.angle_gamma   90.00
#
_symmetry.space_group_name_H-M   'P 1'
#
loop_
_entity.id
_entity.type
_entity.pdbx_description
1 polymer ?
#
loop_
_entity_poly.entity_id
_entity_poly.type
_entity_poly.pdbx_seq_one_letter_code
_entity_poly.pdbx_strand_id
1 'polypeptide(L)'
;MQLDLAVLPGDGVGPEVTSEAIKVLQAIGKKFGHHFCWHYGLIGGVAIDKTGMALPKDTLKMCQDSDAVLLGAVGGPKWDDPKAKVHP
;
A
#
# COMPACT_ATOMS: atom_id res chain seq x y z
N MET A 1 -1.76 -17.43 -13.82
CA MET A 1 -1.43 -16.07 -14.32
C MET A 1 -0.22 -15.55 -13.57
N GLN A 2 0.49 -14.58 -14.13
CA GLN A 2 1.49 -13.78 -13.43
C GLN A 2 0.92 -12.38 -13.25
N LEU A 3 0.93 -11.85 -12.03
CA LEU A 3 0.33 -10.57 -11.67
C LEU A 3 1.28 -9.76 -10.81
N ASP A 4 1.53 -8.52 -11.19
CA ASP A 4 2.29 -7.53 -10.44
C ASP A 4 1.36 -6.70 -9.57
N LEU A 5 1.55 -6.77 -8.25
CA LEU A 5 0.70 -6.10 -7.26
C LEU A 5 1.49 -5.05 -6.48
N ALA A 6 1.06 -3.79 -6.59
CA ALA A 6 1.51 -2.71 -5.73
C ALA A 6 0.85 -2.84 -4.35
N VAL A 7 1.64 -3.11 -3.33
CA VAL A 7 1.19 -3.25 -1.94
C VAL A 7 1.49 -1.98 -1.17
N LEU A 8 0.44 -1.32 -0.70
CA LEU A 8 0.50 -0.04 0.02
C LEU A 8 -0.13 -0.22 1.40
N PRO A 9 0.63 -0.66 2.42
CA PRO A 9 0.04 -1.03 3.71
C PRO A 9 -0.46 0.18 4.52
N GLY A 10 0.17 1.34 4.34
CA GLY A 10 -0.25 2.62 4.94
C GLY A 10 -0.08 2.68 6.47
N ASP A 11 -1.08 3.22 7.15
CA ASP A 11 -1.06 3.65 8.55
C ASP A 11 -1.96 2.80 9.47
N GLY A 12 -1.80 2.98 10.77
CA GLY A 12 -2.65 2.35 11.79
C GLY A 12 -2.63 0.83 11.68
N VAL A 13 -3.82 0.23 11.56
CA VAL A 13 -3.98 -1.23 11.39
C VAL A 13 -3.69 -1.72 9.97
N GLY A 14 -3.48 -0.81 9.02
CA GLY A 14 -3.25 -1.11 7.60
C GLY A 14 -2.15 -2.16 7.37
N PRO A 15 -0.95 -2.01 7.94
CA PRO A 15 0.12 -3.00 7.81
C PRO A 15 -0.26 -4.42 8.25
N GLU A 16 -1.03 -4.54 9.34
CA GLU A 16 -1.43 -5.83 9.91
C GLU A 16 -2.45 -6.53 9.02
N VAL A 17 -3.50 -5.81 8.59
CA VAL A 17 -4.55 -6.38 7.74
C VAL A 17 -4.06 -6.68 6.32
N THR A 18 -3.16 -5.85 5.77
CA THR A 18 -2.55 -6.10 4.46
C THR A 18 -1.65 -7.35 4.49
N SER A 19 -0.92 -7.59 5.58
CA SER A 19 -0.14 -8.82 5.77
C SER A 19 -1.03 -10.07 5.70
N GLU A 20 -2.19 -10.05 6.37
CA GLU A 20 -3.12 -11.19 6.34
C GLU A 20 -3.77 -11.37 4.95
N ALA A 21 -4.09 -10.27 4.25
CA ALA A 21 -4.59 -10.33 2.88
C ALA A 21 -3.59 -11.01 1.93
N ILE A 22 -2.29 -10.73 2.07
CA ILE A 22 -1.23 -11.38 1.30
C ILE A 22 -1.21 -12.89 1.56
N LYS A 23 -1.36 -13.34 2.81
CA LYS A 23 -1.40 -14.79 3.12
C LYS A 23 -2.55 -15.49 2.42
N VAL A 24 -3.73 -14.86 2.37
CA VAL A 24 -4.90 -15.39 1.66
C VAL A 24 -4.64 -15.44 0.15
N LEU A 25 -4.09 -14.37 -0.44
CA LEU A 25 -3.74 -14.34 -1.86
C LEU A 25 -2.67 -15.39 -2.22
N GLN A 26 -1.68 -15.62 -1.35
CA GLN A 26 -0.70 -16.69 -1.53
C GLN A 26 -1.35 -18.07 -1.51
N ALA A 27 -2.32 -18.31 -0.62
CA ALA A 27 -3.07 -19.57 -0.59
C ALA A 27 -3.89 -19.78 -1.88
N ILE A 28 -4.53 -18.71 -2.39
CA ILE A 28 -5.24 -18.72 -3.68
C ILE A 28 -4.26 -18.99 -4.83
N GLY A 29 -3.10 -18.33 -4.83
CA GLY A 29 -2.06 -18.53 -5.83
C GLY A 29 -1.60 -19.98 -5.92
N LYS A 30 -1.35 -20.61 -4.77
CA LYS A 30 -1.03 -22.04 -4.69
C LYS A 30 -2.16 -22.93 -5.19
N LYS A 31 -3.42 -22.62 -4.84
CA LYS A 31 -4.59 -23.44 -5.18
C LYS A 31 -4.92 -23.43 -6.67
N PHE A 32 -4.77 -22.28 -7.33
CA PHE A 32 -5.22 -22.08 -8.70
C PHE A 32 -4.09 -21.83 -9.71
N GLY A 33 -2.83 -21.89 -9.29
CA GLY A 33 -1.69 -21.67 -10.18
C GLY A 33 -1.50 -20.20 -10.61
N HIS A 34 -1.81 -19.26 -9.72
CA HIS A 34 -1.44 -17.85 -9.91
C HIS A 34 -0.12 -17.55 -9.20
N HIS A 35 0.69 -16.73 -9.86
CA HIS A 35 1.92 -16.18 -9.31
C HIS A 35 1.72 -14.68 -9.10
N PHE A 36 2.02 -14.21 -7.90
CA PHE A 36 1.90 -12.81 -7.52
C PHE A 36 3.30 -12.26 -7.22
N CYS A 37 3.68 -11.19 -7.91
CA CYS A 37 4.85 -10.39 -7.65
C CYS A 37 4.44 -9.20 -6.79
N TRP A 38 5.09 -8.99 -5.66
CA TRP A 38 4.69 -7.98 -4.67
C TRP A 38 5.67 -6.80 -4.70
N HIS A 39 5.16 -5.60 -4.97
CA HIS A 39 5.94 -4.36 -4.98
C HIS A 39 5.47 -3.45 -3.84
N TYR A 40 6.31 -3.22 -2.84
CA TYR A 40 5.92 -2.48 -1.64
C TYR A 40 6.25 -0.99 -1.75
N GLY A 41 5.27 -0.14 -1.44
CA GLY A 41 5.40 1.32 -1.50
C GLY A 41 4.88 2.02 -0.26
N LEU A 42 5.34 3.26 -0.06
CA LEU A 42 4.85 4.13 1.02
C LEU A 42 3.59 4.87 0.57
N ILE A 43 2.59 4.95 1.44
CA ILE A 43 1.41 5.81 1.26
C ILE A 43 0.95 6.36 2.62
N GLY A 44 0.17 7.45 2.62
CA GLY A 44 -0.47 8.00 3.81
C GLY A 44 0.50 8.74 4.74
N GLY A 45 0.16 8.75 6.02
CA GLY A 45 0.91 9.43 7.08
C GLY A 45 2.36 8.96 7.19
N VAL A 46 2.62 7.65 7.08
CA VAL A 46 3.98 7.09 7.07
C VAL A 46 4.80 7.58 5.88
N ALA A 47 4.17 7.88 4.74
CA ALA A 47 4.84 8.49 3.61
C ALA A 47 5.14 9.97 3.84
N ILE A 48 4.20 10.71 4.45
CA ILE A 48 4.40 12.10 4.88
C ILE A 48 5.60 12.18 5.83
N ASP A 49 5.65 11.31 6.83
CA ASP A 49 6.73 11.29 7.82
C ASP A 49 8.10 11.04 7.21
N LYS A 50 8.19 10.17 6.19
CA LYS A 50 9.47 9.77 5.57
C LYS A 50 9.91 10.67 4.42
N THR A 51 8.96 11.27 3.70
CA THR A 51 9.22 11.91 2.41
C THR A 51 8.62 13.31 2.28
N GLY A 52 7.76 13.73 3.21
CA GLY A 52 6.97 14.95 3.12
C GLY A 52 5.77 14.86 2.16
N MET A 53 5.53 13.71 1.52
CA MET A 53 4.42 13.49 0.58
C MET A 53 3.59 12.29 1.00
N ALA A 54 2.26 12.40 0.96
CA ALA A 54 1.35 11.27 1.23
C ALA A 54 1.39 10.19 0.13
N LEU A 55 1.73 10.60 -1.10
CA LEU A 55 1.98 9.70 -2.22
C LEU A 55 3.29 10.10 -2.91
N PRO A 56 4.41 9.45 -2.57
CA PRO A 56 5.69 9.67 -3.24
C PRO A 56 5.61 9.33 -4.73
N LYS A 57 6.38 10.05 -5.56
CA LYS A 57 6.41 9.83 -7.02
C LYS A 57 6.78 8.40 -7.40
N ASP A 58 7.72 7.80 -6.67
CA ASP A 58 8.15 6.41 -6.92
C ASP A 58 7.05 5.41 -6.58
N THR A 59 6.27 5.65 -5.51
CA THR A 59 5.08 4.85 -5.20
C THR A 59 4.03 4.97 -6.32
N LEU A 60 3.75 6.19 -6.79
CA LEU A 60 2.80 6.41 -7.88
C LEU A 60 3.24 5.67 -9.16
N LYS A 61 4.53 5.77 -9.51
CA LYS A 61 5.10 5.07 -10.66
C LYS A 61 4.96 3.55 -10.50
N MET A 62 5.30 3.00 -9.34
CA MET A 62 5.13 1.59 -9.04
C MET A 62 3.67 1.13 -9.21
N CYS A 63 2.70 1.94 -8.79
CA CYS A 63 1.28 1.63 -8.98
C CYS A 63 0.86 1.63 -10.46
N GLN A 64 1.39 2.56 -11.25
CA GLN A 64 1.13 2.64 -12.69
C GLN A 64 1.75 1.48 -13.47
N ASP A 65 2.88 0.96 -12.99
CA ASP A 65 3.59 -0.17 -13.58
C ASP A 65 3.04 -1.54 -13.09
N SER A 66 2.06 -1.55 -12.17
CA SER A 66 1.45 -2.77 -11.59
C SER A 66 0.07 -3.05 -12.18
N ASP A 67 -0.35 -4.33 -12.15
CA ASP A 67 -1.68 -4.74 -12.62
C ASP A 67 -2.81 -4.27 -11.68
N ALA A 68 -2.53 -4.20 -10.37
CA ALA A 68 -3.47 -3.72 -9.36
C ALA A 68 -2.77 -3.19 -8.12
N VAL A 69 -3.53 -2.46 -7.29
CA VAL A 69 -3.09 -1.90 -6.01
C VAL A 69 -3.83 -2.59 -4.86
N LEU A 70 -3.08 -3.16 -3.92
CA LEU A 70 -3.57 -3.62 -2.63
C LEU A 70 -3.30 -2.53 -1.58
N LEU A 71 -4.31 -1.70 -1.33
CA LEU A 71 -4.25 -0.61 -0.35
C LEU A 71 -4.75 -1.09 1.02
N GLY A 72 -4.00 -0.79 2.07
CA GLY A 72 -4.40 -0.97 3.46
C GLY A 72 -5.30 0.16 3.96
N ALA A 73 -4.84 0.88 4.98
CA ALA A 73 -5.54 2.04 5.54
C ALA A 73 -4.60 3.24 5.57
N VAL A 74 -5.14 4.46 5.52
CA VAL A 74 -4.35 5.70 5.68
C VAL A 74 -5.02 6.61 6.69
N GLY A 75 -4.21 7.42 7.37
CA GLY A 75 -4.69 8.40 8.33
C GLY A 75 -4.40 8.07 9.79
N GLY A 76 -4.60 9.08 10.62
CA GLY A 76 -4.43 8.99 12.07
C GLY A 76 -4.37 10.38 12.70
N PRO A 77 -4.61 10.51 14.02
CA PRO A 77 -4.71 11.81 14.70
C PRO A 77 -3.47 12.71 14.53
N LYS A 78 -2.31 12.11 14.26
CA LYS A 78 -1.05 12.84 14.02
C LYS A 78 -1.12 13.77 12.80
N TRP A 79 -1.95 13.45 11.79
CA TRP A 79 -2.04 14.19 10.53
C TRP A 79 -3.43 14.79 10.29
N ASP A 80 -4.20 15.01 11.35
CA ASP A 80 -5.61 15.45 11.29
C ASP A 80 -5.79 16.97 11.46
N ASP A 81 -4.71 17.75 11.36
CA ASP A 81 -4.80 19.21 11.37
C ASP A 81 -5.49 19.69 10.07
N PRO A 82 -6.68 20.31 10.13
CA PRO A 82 -7.41 20.77 8.94
C PRO A 82 -6.69 21.88 8.17
N LYS A 83 -5.63 22.49 8.73
CA LYS A 83 -4.81 23.51 8.07
C LYS A 83 -3.54 22.93 7.43
N ALA A 84 -3.29 21.62 7.56
CA ALA A 84 -2.13 21.00 6.94
C ALA A 84 -2.20 21.15 5.41
N LYS A 85 -1.02 21.27 4.77
CA LYS A 85 -0.93 21.36 3.30
C LYS A 85 -0.99 19.98 2.63
N VAL A 86 -0.70 18.93 3.38
CA VAL A 86 -0.63 17.55 2.91
C VAL A 86 -1.35 16.70 3.94
N HIS A 87 -2.24 15.84 3.46
CA HIS A 87 -3.01 14.91 4.27
C HIS A 87 -2.77 13.48 3.77
N PRO A 88 -2.89 12.48 4.65
CA PRO A 88 -2.81 11.06 4.30
C PRO A 88 -3.80 10.64 3.23
#